data_AF-A0AAD2EBE5-F1
#
_entry.id   AF-A0AAD2EBE5-F1
#
_cell.length_a   1.000
_cell.length_b   1.000
_cell.length_c   1.000
_cell.angle_alpha   90.00
_cell.angle_beta   90.00
_cell.angle_gamma   90.00
#
_symmetry.space_group_name_H-M   'P 1'
#
loop_
_entity.id
_entity.type
_entity.pdbx_description
1 polymer ?
#
loop_
_entity_poly.entity_id
_entity_poly.type
_entity_poly.pdbx_seq_one_letter_code
_entity_poly.pdbx_strand_id
1 'polypeptide(L)'
;MFSIREEDDFLLENPTFSITCPEFIIPKDLGIGPASLSSLQVQGTTLNNNNKGKRKCISNERSKDVLMKKIVHRDVERQRRQAMANLYDSVRSVIPPELLKSRLSISNHIHEASNYIRYLQNNEWSIRRRELEQRLHKEYLLRSEYDGV
;
A
#
# COMPACT_ATOMS: atom_id res chain seq x y z
N MET A 1 -4.85 -30.20 19.12
CA MET A 1 -3.86 -30.13 18.01
C MET A 1 -4.63 -30.25 16.72
N PHE A 2 -4.73 -29.17 15.94
CA PHE A 2 -5.39 -29.19 14.63
C PHE A 2 -4.33 -28.86 13.57
N SER A 3 -4.06 -29.83 12.70
CA SER A 3 -3.17 -29.69 11.55
C SER A 3 -3.84 -28.84 10.48
N ILE A 4 -3.20 -27.73 10.12
CA ILE A 4 -3.59 -26.91 8.96
C ILE A 4 -2.99 -27.59 7.73
N ARG A 5 -3.87 -27.99 6.80
CA ARG A 5 -3.47 -28.38 5.45
C ARG A 5 -3.12 -27.11 4.70
N GLU A 6 -1.87 -27.05 4.26
CA GLU A 6 -1.40 -26.18 3.19
C GLU A 6 -2.12 -26.55 1.87
N GLU A 7 -2.04 -25.64 0.90
CA GLU A 7 -2.56 -25.72 -0.46
C GLU A 7 -3.97 -25.14 -0.70
N ASP A 8 -3.99 -23.81 -0.85
CA ASP A 8 -4.71 -23.14 -1.94
C ASP A 8 -3.80 -21.99 -2.42
N ASP A 9 -2.93 -22.33 -3.37
CA ASP A 9 -2.05 -21.41 -4.08
C ASP A 9 -2.86 -20.34 -4.82
N PHE A 10 -3.07 -19.20 -4.17
CA PHE A 10 -3.48 -17.98 -4.85
C PHE A 10 -2.29 -17.46 -5.65
N LEU A 11 -2.11 -18.02 -6.86
CA LEU A 11 -1.18 -17.52 -7.86
C LEU A 11 -1.62 -16.12 -8.29
N LEU A 12 -1.31 -15.12 -7.47
CA LEU A 12 -1.11 -13.78 -7.97
C LEU A 12 0.15 -13.89 -8.84
N GLU A 13 -0.04 -13.91 -10.15
CA GLU A 13 0.97 -13.44 -11.10
C GLU A 13 1.45 -12.09 -10.56
N ASN A 14 2.50 -12.13 -9.75
CA ASN A 14 3.32 -10.97 -9.52
C ASN A 14 3.90 -10.71 -10.90
N PRO A 15 3.53 -9.64 -11.63
CA PRO A 15 4.43 -9.20 -12.67
C PRO A 15 5.72 -8.91 -11.93
N THR A 16 6.71 -9.78 -12.09
CA THR A 16 8.09 -9.50 -11.74
C THR A 16 8.42 -8.27 -12.56
N PHE A 17 8.16 -7.10 -11.99
CA PHE A 17 8.44 -5.83 -12.62
C PHE A 17 9.95 -5.69 -12.53
N SER A 18 10.62 -6.33 -13.48
CA SER A 18 12.06 -6.24 -13.65
C SER A 18 12.36 -4.81 -14.03
N ILE A 19 12.68 -3.99 -13.03
CA ILE A 19 13.27 -2.69 -13.29
C ILE A 19 14.70 -3.00 -13.72
N THR A 20 14.95 -2.99 -15.03
CA THR A 20 16.32 -2.90 -15.55
C THR A 20 16.85 -1.51 -15.20
N CYS A 21 17.30 -1.36 -13.95
CA CYS A 21 18.22 -0.31 -13.58
C CYS A 21 19.59 -0.75 -14.10
N PRO A 22 20.29 0.02 -14.96
CA PRO A 22 21.68 -0.29 -15.26
C PRO A 22 22.45 -0.38 -13.93
N GLU A 23 23.11 -1.51 -13.73
CA GLU A 23 23.78 -1.92 -12.50
C GLU A 23 24.67 -0.80 -11.95
N PHE A 24 24.27 -0.21 -10.83
CA PHE A 24 25.23 0.32 -9.89
C PHE A 24 24.93 -0.29 -8.54
N ILE A 25 25.70 -1.32 -8.20
CA ILE A 25 25.76 -1.88 -6.85
C ILE A 25 26.07 -0.69 -5.93
N ILE A 26 25.12 -0.31 -5.08
CA ILE A 26 25.41 0.59 -3.97
C ILE A 26 26.24 -0.25 -3.00
N PRO A 27 27.53 0.04 -2.79
CA PRO A 27 28.29 -0.67 -1.78
C PRO A 27 27.64 -0.37 -0.43
N LYS A 28 27.10 -1.39 0.21
CA LYS A 28 27.15 -1.43 1.67
C LYS A 28 28.64 -1.58 2.01
N ASP A 29 29.06 -1.02 3.14
CA ASP A 29 30.39 -1.20 3.74
C ASP A 29 31.38 -0.05 3.47
N LEU A 30 31.29 1.00 4.29
CA LEU A 30 32.48 1.56 4.97
C LEU A 30 32.01 2.26 6.25
N GLY A 31 32.28 1.63 7.39
CA GLY A 31 32.02 2.21 8.71
C GLY A 31 32.86 3.48 8.91
N ILE A 32 32.20 4.57 9.26
CA ILE A 32 32.81 5.74 9.90
C ILE A 32 32.05 5.96 11.20
N GLY A 33 32.80 5.96 12.29
CA GLY A 33 32.33 6.04 13.68
C GLY A 33 31.61 7.34 14.04
N PRO A 34 31.22 7.47 15.33
CA PRO A 34 30.15 8.35 15.75
C PRO A 34 30.58 9.82 15.79
N ALA A 35 30.05 10.62 14.87
CA ALA A 35 30.04 12.07 14.99
C ALA A 35 28.59 12.58 14.87
N SER A 36 28.03 12.90 16.03
CA SER A 36 26.91 13.84 16.26
C SER A 36 25.65 13.66 15.41
N LEU A 37 24.76 12.80 15.91
CA LEU A 37 23.32 13.02 15.85
C LEU A 37 23.00 14.38 16.50
N SER A 38 22.94 15.45 15.70
CA SER A 38 22.39 16.72 16.17
C SER A 38 21.63 17.42 15.06
N SER A 39 20.33 17.59 15.33
CA SER A 39 19.34 18.36 14.59
C SER A 39 18.57 17.64 13.48
N LEU A 40 17.65 16.78 13.93
CA LEU A 40 16.31 16.76 13.34
C LEU A 40 15.75 18.19 13.38
N GLN A 41 15.50 18.78 12.21
CA GLN A 41 14.50 19.83 12.08
C GLN A 41 13.66 19.55 10.84
N VAL A 42 12.62 18.74 11.06
CA VAL A 42 11.48 18.63 10.15
C VAL A 42 10.68 19.91 10.30
N GLN A 43 10.76 20.79 9.31
CA GLN A 43 9.78 21.86 9.11
C GLN A 43 9.18 21.69 7.73
N GLY A 44 7.90 21.31 7.72
CA GLY A 44 7.09 21.27 6.53
C GLY A 44 6.75 22.67 6.03
N THR A 45 6.32 22.69 4.76
CA THR A 45 5.61 23.76 4.03
C THR A 45 6.45 24.96 3.58
N THR A 46 6.76 25.00 2.27
CA THR A 46 6.11 25.91 1.30
C THR A 46 6.71 25.65 -0.09
N LEU A 47 5.89 25.31 -1.08
CA LEU A 47 6.34 25.27 -2.48
C LEU A 47 6.36 26.71 -2.99
N ASN A 48 7.52 27.36 -2.96
CA ASN A 48 7.76 28.61 -3.68
C ASN A 48 8.70 28.33 -4.86
N ASN A 49 8.11 28.13 -6.04
CA ASN A 49 8.82 27.95 -7.30
C ASN A 49 9.22 29.32 -7.86
N ASN A 50 10.32 29.90 -7.39
CA ASN A 50 10.88 31.12 -8.02
C ASN A 50 12.40 31.14 -8.13
N ASN A 51 13.07 29.98 -8.11
CA ASN A 51 14.47 29.93 -8.49
C ASN A 51 14.57 29.60 -9.97
N LYS A 52 14.56 30.66 -10.80
CA LYS A 52 15.30 30.71 -12.08
C LYS A 52 16.79 30.52 -11.75
N GLY A 53 17.16 29.30 -11.36
CA GLY A 53 18.52 28.90 -11.08
C GLY A 53 19.27 28.88 -12.40
N LYS A 54 19.92 29.99 -12.71
CA LYS A 54 20.90 30.12 -13.78
C LYS A 54 21.91 28.98 -13.60
N ARG A 55 21.76 27.91 -14.39
CA ARG A 55 22.70 26.79 -14.39
C ARG A 55 24.02 27.33 -14.93
N LYS A 56 24.94 27.70 -14.04
CA LYS A 56 26.32 27.95 -14.42
C LYS A 56 26.90 26.60 -14.82
N CYS A 57 26.99 26.34 -16.12
CA CYS A 57 27.73 25.22 -16.67
C CYS A 57 29.22 25.43 -16.36
N ILE A 58 29.66 24.88 -15.22
CA ILE A 58 31.08 24.70 -14.94
C ILE A 58 31.47 23.41 -15.66
N SER A 59 32.17 23.57 -16.78
CA SER A 59 32.71 22.49 -17.60
C SER A 59 33.85 21.79 -16.85
N ASN A 60 33.51 20.79 -16.05
CA ASN A 60 34.49 19.82 -15.55
C ASN A 60 33.85 18.42 -15.59
N GLU A 61 34.58 17.40 -16.05
CA GLU A 61 34.04 16.03 -16.22
C GLU A 61 33.50 15.45 -14.91
N ARG A 62 34.21 15.68 -13.79
CA ARG A 62 33.74 15.33 -12.44
C ARG A 62 32.36 15.92 -12.09
N SER A 63 31.99 17.06 -12.67
CA SER A 63 30.69 17.71 -12.44
C SER A 63 29.57 17.08 -13.26
N LYS A 64 29.87 16.44 -14.40
CA LYS A 64 28.88 15.71 -15.21
C LYS A 64 28.45 14.42 -14.50
N ASP A 65 29.39 13.70 -13.90
CA ASP A 65 29.07 12.46 -13.15
C ASP A 65 28.16 12.73 -11.96
N VAL A 66 28.43 13.80 -11.21
CA VAL A 66 27.60 14.22 -10.08
C VAL A 66 26.20 14.61 -10.55
N LEU A 67 26.08 15.27 -11.70
CA LEU A 67 24.79 15.62 -12.29
C LEU A 67 24.02 14.36 -12.73
N MET A 68 24.69 13.40 -13.38
CA MET A 68 24.05 12.15 -13.81
C MET A 68 23.59 11.31 -12.62
N LYS A 69 24.39 11.18 -11.56
CA LYS A 69 23.97 10.52 -10.31
C LYS A 69 22.72 11.19 -9.73
N LYS A 70 22.66 12.53 -9.72
CA LYS A 70 21.47 13.27 -9.26
C LYS A 70 20.24 13.02 -10.14
N ILE A 71 20.41 12.92 -11.46
CA ILE A 71 19.30 12.62 -12.38
C ILE A 71 18.78 11.21 -12.10
N VAL A 72 19.66 10.20 -12.07
CA VAL A 72 19.28 8.81 -11.81
C VAL A 72 18.58 8.67 -10.46
N HIS A 73 19.11 9.25 -9.38
CA HIS A 73 18.45 9.20 -8.06
C HIS A 73 17.05 9.86 -8.07
N ARG A 74 16.89 10.97 -8.80
CA ARG A 74 15.58 11.64 -8.93
C ARG A 74 14.58 10.80 -9.70
N ASP A 75 15.04 10.09 -10.74
CA ASP A 75 14.18 9.25 -11.56
C ASP A 75 13.76 7.98 -10.82
N VAL A 76 14.67 7.35 -10.08
CA VAL A 76 14.34 6.20 -9.21
C VAL A 76 13.30 6.59 -8.16
N GLU A 77 13.50 7.71 -7.46
CA GLU A 77 12.52 8.14 -6.44
C GLU A 77 11.20 8.63 -7.06
N ARG A 78 11.23 9.15 -8.29
CA ARG A 78 10.00 9.46 -9.04
C ARG A 78 9.24 8.19 -9.36
N GLN A 79 9.90 7.15 -9.87
CA GLN A 79 9.28 5.86 -10.16
C GLN A 79 8.69 5.23 -8.90
N ARG A 80 9.42 5.27 -7.78
CA ARG A 80 8.91 4.79 -6.48
C ARG A 80 7.62 5.49 -6.05
N ARG A 81 7.55 6.82 -6.21
CA ARG A 81 6.35 7.61 -5.90
C ARG A 81 5.21 7.36 -6.87
N GLN A 82 5.49 7.15 -8.16
CA GLN A 82 4.46 6.83 -9.14
C GLN A 82 3.83 5.46 -8.85
N ALA A 83 4.64 4.45 -8.54
CA ALA A 83 4.14 3.13 -8.15
C ALA A 83 3.24 3.21 -6.91
N MET A 84 3.64 4.00 -5.91
CA MET A 84 2.84 4.21 -4.70
C MET A 84 1.52 4.94 -4.99
N ALA A 85 1.52 5.94 -5.87
CA ALA A 85 0.30 6.64 -6.29
C ALA A 85 -0.69 5.68 -6.96
N ASN A 86 -0.22 4.84 -7.87
CA ASN A 86 -1.05 3.83 -8.55
C ASN A 86 -1.70 2.85 -7.54
N LEU A 87 -0.97 2.46 -6.50
CA LEU A 87 -1.52 1.60 -5.44
C LEU A 87 -2.63 2.32 -4.66
N TYR A 88 -2.45 3.60 -4.30
CA TYR A 88 -3.48 4.36 -3.62
C TYR A 88 -4.73 4.58 -4.48
N ASP A 89 -4.56 4.76 -5.79
CA ASP A 89 -5.70 4.85 -6.72
C ASP A 89 -6.46 3.51 -6.78
N SER A 90 -5.73 2.40 -6.76
CA SER A 90 -6.34 1.06 -6.68
C SER A 90 -7.15 0.89 -5.40
N VAL A 91 -6.62 1.29 -4.24
CA VAL A 91 -7.36 1.29 -2.97
C VAL A 91 -8.60 2.17 -3.05
N ARG A 92 -8.51 3.36 -3.65
CA ARG A 92 -9.67 4.26 -3.79
C ARG A 92 -10.78 3.64 -4.65
N SER A 93 -10.44 2.90 -5.69
CA SER A 93 -11.41 2.27 -6.60
C SER A 93 -12.29 1.20 -5.96
N VAL A 94 -11.79 0.52 -4.92
CA VAL A 94 -12.54 -0.55 -4.23
C VAL A 94 -13.42 -0.04 -3.08
N ILE A 95 -13.20 1.20 -2.64
CA ILE A 95 -13.98 1.83 -1.57
C ILE A 95 -15.28 2.40 -2.18
N PRO A 96 -16.44 2.13 -1.58
CA PRO A 96 -17.69 2.73 -2.01
C PRO A 96 -17.61 4.27 -2.07
N PRO A 97 -18.03 4.90 -3.18
CA PRO A 97 -17.88 6.34 -3.38
C PRO A 97 -18.64 7.17 -2.34
N GLU A 98 -19.66 6.60 -1.69
CA GLU A 98 -20.40 7.22 -0.58
C GLU A 98 -19.50 7.55 0.61
N LEU A 99 -18.48 6.72 0.89
CA LEU A 99 -17.52 6.91 1.96
C LEU A 99 -16.41 7.93 1.59
N LEU A 100 -16.26 8.22 0.29
CA LEU A 100 -15.20 9.08 -0.24
C LEU A 100 -15.63 10.56 -0.43
N LYS A 101 -16.91 10.89 -0.22
CA LYS A 101 -17.53 12.17 -0.64
C LYS A 101 -16.88 13.46 -0.14
N SER A 102 -16.07 13.44 0.93
CA SER A 102 -15.48 14.66 1.51
C SER A 102 -14.01 14.56 1.91
N ARG A 103 -13.35 13.42 1.68
CA ARG A 103 -12.05 13.10 2.27
C ARG A 103 -11.06 12.58 1.22
N LEU A 104 -10.18 13.46 0.77
CA LEU A 104 -9.21 13.19 -0.32
C LEU A 104 -7.80 12.79 0.17
N SER A 105 -7.56 12.77 1.48
CA SER A 105 -6.22 12.44 1.99
C SER A 105 -5.98 10.93 1.90
N ILE A 106 -4.74 10.55 1.60
CA ILE A 106 -4.31 9.14 1.55
C ILE A 106 -4.59 8.43 2.89
N SER A 107 -4.33 9.11 4.00
CA SER A 107 -4.61 8.58 5.34
C SER A 107 -6.10 8.25 5.52
N ASN A 108 -6.98 9.15 5.07
CA ASN A 108 -8.42 8.91 5.12
C ASN A 108 -8.80 7.74 4.22
N HIS A 109 -8.28 7.64 3.00
CA HIS A 109 -8.56 6.49 2.13
C HIS A 109 -8.16 5.15 2.78
N ILE A 110 -6.99 5.08 3.42
CA ILE A 110 -6.54 3.87 4.13
C ILE A 110 -7.44 3.56 5.33
N HIS A 111 -7.84 4.60 6.08
CA HIS A 111 -8.74 4.45 7.22
C HIS A 111 -10.11 3.92 6.78
N GLU A 112 -10.72 4.53 5.76
CA GLU A 112 -12.01 4.08 5.23
C GLU A 112 -11.93 2.68 4.63
N ALA A 113 -10.83 2.31 3.97
CA ALA A 113 -10.60 0.94 3.51
C ALA A 113 -10.63 -0.06 4.67
N SER A 114 -9.94 0.23 5.78
CA SER A 114 -9.94 -0.62 6.98
C SER A 114 -11.35 -0.76 7.59
N ASN A 115 -12.09 0.35 7.66
CA ASN A 115 -13.47 0.33 8.13
C ASN A 115 -14.38 -0.50 7.21
N TYR A 116 -14.19 -0.38 5.90
CA TYR A 116 -14.98 -1.12 4.92
C TYR A 116 -14.71 -2.63 4.97
N ILE A 117 -13.44 -3.05 5.14
CA ILE A 117 -13.09 -4.46 5.35
C ILE A 117 -13.84 -5.02 6.56
N ARG A 118 -13.83 -4.28 7.68
CA ARG A 118 -14.54 -4.71 8.90
C ARG A 118 -16.04 -4.80 8.69
N TYR A 119 -16.62 -3.85 7.96
CA TYR A 119 -18.03 -3.88 7.60
C TYR A 119 -18.39 -5.14 6.78
N LEU A 120 -17.59 -5.47 5.76
CA LEU A 120 -17.80 -6.66 4.93
C LEU A 120 -17.70 -7.96 5.74
N GLN A 121 -16.69 -8.08 6.61
CA GLN A 121 -16.53 -9.24 7.49
C GLN A 121 -17.73 -9.43 8.44
N ASN A 122 -18.18 -8.35 9.07
CA ASN A 122 -19.35 -8.39 9.95
C ASN A 122 -20.63 -8.75 9.18
N ASN A 123 -20.79 -8.20 7.98
CA ASN A 123 -21.94 -8.52 7.13
C ASN A 123 -21.96 -10.01 6.77
N GLU A 124 -20.83 -10.56 6.34
CA GLU A 124 -20.69 -11.99 6.03
C GLU A 124 -21.05 -12.87 7.24
N TRP A 125 -20.52 -12.57 8.43
CA TRP A 125 -20.86 -13.31 9.65
C TRP A 125 -22.34 -13.21 10.00
N SER A 126 -22.96 -12.05 9.81
CA SER A 126 -24.38 -11.84 10.07
C SER A 126 -25.25 -12.68 9.13
N ILE A 127 -24.86 -12.79 7.86
CA ILE A 127 -25.53 -13.61 6.85
C ILE A 127 -25.41 -15.09 7.22
N ARG A 128 -24.18 -15.57 7.47
CA ARG A 128 -23.92 -16.97 7.87
C ARG A 128 -24.68 -17.36 9.12
N ARG A 129 -24.76 -16.46 10.11
CA ARG A 129 -25.54 -16.69 11.35
C ARG A 129 -27.02 -16.85 11.03
N ARG A 130 -27.60 -15.94 10.24
CA ARG A 130 -29.02 -15.99 9.86
C ARG A 130 -29.36 -17.25 9.08
N GLU A 131 -28.48 -17.67 8.17
CA GLU A 131 -28.63 -18.92 7.41
C GLU A 131 -28.63 -20.14 8.33
N LEU A 132 -27.74 -20.17 9.34
CA LEU A 132 -27.68 -21.25 10.32
C LEU A 132 -28.95 -21.31 11.18
N GLU A 133 -29.44 -20.15 11.64
CA GLU A 133 -30.69 -20.05 12.40
C GLU A 133 -31.89 -20.55 11.58
N GLN A 134 -31.97 -20.18 10.31
CA GLN A 134 -33.01 -20.65 9.39
C GLN A 134 -32.95 -22.17 9.17
N ARG A 135 -31.74 -22.73 8.99
CA ARG A 135 -31.55 -24.18 8.86
C ARG A 135 -31.98 -24.90 10.13
N LEU A 136 -31.55 -24.43 11.30
CA LEU A 136 -31.92 -25.02 12.58
C LEU A 136 -33.44 -24.98 12.81
N HIS A 137 -34.09 -23.86 12.47
CA HIS A 137 -35.54 -23.73 12.56
C HIS A 137 -36.27 -24.72 11.65
N LYS A 138 -35.79 -24.91 10.42
CA LYS A 138 -36.33 -25.90 9.48
C LYS A 138 -36.17 -27.34 10.00
N GLU A 139 -35.01 -27.68 10.54
CA GLU A 139 -34.76 -29.00 11.14
C GLU A 139 -35.68 -29.26 12.35
N TYR A 140 -35.93 -28.24 13.18
CA TYR A 140 -36.85 -28.35 14.31
C TYR A 140 -38.29 -28.63 13.85
N LEU A 141 -38.77 -27.90 12.84
CA LEU A 141 -40.11 -28.12 12.26
C LEU A 141 -40.23 -29.53 11.70
N LEU A 142 -39.25 -30.00 10.93
CA LEU A 142 -39.23 -31.36 10.39
C LEU A 142 -39.31 -32.41 11.51
N ARG A 143 -38.51 -32.27 12.58
CA ARG A 143 -38.52 -33.22 13.70
C ARG A 143 -39.87 -33.26 14.43
N SER A 144 -40.52 -32.11 14.62
CA SER A 144 -41.84 -32.05 15.27
C SER A 144 -42.97 -32.72 14.47
N GLU A 145 -42.84 -32.82 13.15
CA GLU A 145 -43.80 -33.52 12.29
C GLU A 145 -43.68 -35.06 12.40
N TYR A 146 -42.51 -35.60 12.77
CA TYR A 146 -42.29 -37.05 12.87
C TYR A 146 -42.62 -37.65 14.24
N ASP A 147 -42.59 -36.86 15.32
CA ASP A 147 -42.89 -37.35 16.68
C ASP A 147 -44.41 -37.33 17.01
N GLY A 148 -45.26 -36.97 16.03
CA GLY A 148 -46.70 -36.79 16.19
C GLY A 148 -47.61 -37.90 15.60
N VAL A 149 -47.06 -39.07 15.26
CA VAL A 149 -47.79 -40.26 14.74
C VAL A 149 -47.52 -41.46 15.62
#